data_AF-A0A919Q995-F1
#
_entry.id   AF-A0A919Q995-F1
#
_cell.length_a   1.000
_cell.length_b   1.000
_cell.length_c   1.000
_cell.angle_alpha   90.00
_cell.angle_beta   90.00
_cell.angle_gamma   90.00
#
_symmetry.space_group_name_H-M   'P 1'
#
loop_
_entity.id
_entity.type
_entity.pdbx_description
1 polymer ?
#
loop_
_entity_poly.entity_id
_entity_poly.type
_entity_poly.pdbx_seq_one_letter_code
_entity_poly.pdbx_strand_id
1 'polypeptide(L)'
;MTIDDRYALLAAEHAELVAAARAAVAGARLGEGDPLIHVRHVLDRHGQLPPEGSHPATILSWPSGYRGSPDGAGSLPSPEEGSPTPGRGLKAGV
;
A
#
# COMPACT_ATOMS: atom_id res chain seq x y z
N MET A 1 18.90 3.90 -20.14
CA MET A 1 17.91 2.90 -19.70
C MET A 1 16.76 2.91 -20.70
N THR A 2 16.57 1.80 -21.40
CA THR A 2 15.53 1.61 -22.41
C THR A 2 14.18 1.27 -21.76
N ILE A 3 13.13 1.15 -22.57
CA ILE A 3 11.83 0.63 -22.11
C ILE A 3 11.98 -0.83 -21.69
N ASP A 4 12.69 -1.65 -22.48
CA ASP A 4 12.95 -3.05 -22.17
C ASP A 4 13.74 -3.22 -20.86
N ASP A 5 14.75 -2.37 -20.61
CA ASP A 5 15.49 -2.39 -19.35
C ASP A 5 14.58 -2.10 -18.14
N ARG A 6 13.61 -1.19 -18.29
CA ARG A 6 12.63 -0.87 -17.23
C ARG A 6 11.67 -2.01 -16.98
N TYR A 7 11.19 -2.66 -18.04
CA TYR A 7 10.34 -3.83 -17.89
C TYR A 7 11.08 -5.01 -17.26
N ALA A 8 12.34 -5.23 -17.65
CA ALA A 8 13.18 -6.26 -17.06
C ALA A 8 13.40 -6.02 -15.56
N LEU A 9 13.68 -4.76 -15.16
CA LEU A 9 13.81 -4.39 -13.75
C LEU A 9 12.50 -4.63 -12.98
N LEU A 10 11.37 -4.15 -13.48
CA LEU A 10 10.07 -4.33 -12.84
C LEU A 10 9.70 -5.82 -12.70
N ALA A 11 9.99 -6.62 -13.72
CA ALA A 11 9.76 -8.06 -13.69
C ALA A 11 10.62 -8.74 -12.62
N ALA A 12 11.87 -8.32 -12.45
CA ALA A 12 12.75 -8.83 -11.41
C ALA A 12 12.27 -8.47 -9.99
N GLU A 13 11.87 -7.22 -9.77
CA GLU A 13 11.33 -6.77 -8.48
C GLU A 13 10.03 -7.52 -8.12
N HIS A 14 9.13 -7.69 -9.10
CA HIS A 14 7.92 -8.47 -8.89
C HIS A 14 8.22 -9.96 -8.59
N ALA A 15 9.18 -10.56 -9.29
CA ALA A 15 9.58 -11.95 -9.04
C ALA A 15 10.15 -12.12 -7.62
N GLU A 16 10.93 -11.16 -7.13
CA GLU A 16 11.45 -11.16 -5.77
C GLU A 16 10.33 -11.07 -4.72
N LEU A 17 9.38 -10.15 -4.88
CA LEU A 17 8.23 -10.03 -3.97
C LEU A 17 7.39 -11.31 -3.93
N VAL A 18 7.12 -11.92 -5.09
CA VAL A 18 6.39 -13.20 -5.18
C VAL A 18 7.17 -14.33 -4.49
N ALA A 19 8.50 -14.37 -4.63
CA ALA A 19 9.33 -15.36 -3.96
C ALA A 19 9.26 -15.21 -2.43
N ALA A 20 9.36 -13.98 -1.91
CA ALA A 20 9.24 -13.70 -0.48
C ALA A 20 7.85 -14.06 0.07
N ALA A 21 6.78 -13.76 -0.67
CA ALA A 21 5.42 -14.15 -0.28
C ALA A 21 5.25 -15.68 -0.22
N ARG A 22 5.83 -16.42 -1.18
CA ARG A 22 5.82 -17.89 -1.16
C ARG A 22 6.61 -18.44 0.03
N ALA A 23 7.77 -17.86 0.35
CA ALA A 23 8.55 -18.22 1.52
C ALA A 23 7.76 -18.01 2.81
N ALA A 24 7.06 -16.88 2.96
CA ALA A 24 6.22 -16.62 4.11
C ALA A 24 5.09 -17.65 4.28
N VAL A 25 4.41 -18.03 3.19
CA VAL A 25 3.38 -19.08 3.22
C VAL A 25 3.98 -20.44 3.63
N ALA A 26 5.18 -20.76 3.14
CA ALA A 26 5.88 -21.99 3.51
C ALA A 26 6.30 -22.00 4.99
N GLY A 27 6.90 -20.91 5.49
CA GLY A 27 7.26 -20.73 6.90
C GLY A 27 6.06 -20.88 7.83
N ALA A 28 4.93 -20.26 7.48
CA ALA A 28 3.69 -20.40 8.25
C ALA A 28 3.20 -21.85 8.33
N ARG A 29 3.31 -22.61 7.23
CA ARG A 29 2.96 -24.04 7.21
C ARG A 29 3.89 -24.92 8.04
N LEU A 30 5.14 -24.50 8.22
CA LEU A 30 6.13 -25.16 9.07
C LEU A 30 6.04 -24.74 10.54
N GLY A 31 5.18 -23.78 10.89
CA GLY A 31 5.03 -23.27 12.26
C GLY A 31 6.13 -22.29 12.66
N GLU A 32 6.73 -21.58 11.71
CA GLU A 32 7.70 -20.52 12.01
C GLU A 32 7.07 -19.39 12.83
N GLY A 33 7.85 -18.83 13.77
CA GLY A 33 7.37 -17.82 14.72
C GLY A 33 7.08 -16.45 14.09
N ASP A 34 7.82 -16.06 13.05
CA ASP A 34 7.52 -14.87 12.23
C ASP A 34 7.66 -15.20 10.73
N PRO A 35 6.62 -15.78 10.10
CA PRO A 35 6.67 -16.10 8.68
C PRO A 35 6.74 -14.86 7.78
N LEU A 36 6.31 -13.69 8.26
CA LEU A 36 6.28 -12.46 7.46
C LEU A 36 7.65 -11.79 7.35
N ILE A 37 8.67 -12.30 8.05
CA ILE A 37 10.04 -11.75 8.03
C ILE A 37 10.59 -11.60 6.61
N HIS A 38 10.29 -12.54 5.71
CA HIS A 38 10.74 -12.50 4.31
C HIS A 38 10.11 -11.34 3.54
N VAL A 39 8.80 -11.12 3.69
CA VAL A 39 8.08 -10.04 3.02
C VAL A 39 8.52 -8.68 3.57
N ARG A 40 8.67 -8.58 4.90
CA ARG A 40 9.18 -7.36 5.56
C ARG A 40 10.57 -6.98 5.05
N HIS A 41 11.47 -7.95 4.91
CA HIS A 41 12.83 -7.69 4.41
C HIS A 41 12.85 -7.13 2.98
N VAL A 42 12.01 -7.67 2.08
CA VAL A 42 11.90 -7.15 0.71
C VAL A 42 11.29 -5.74 0.73
N LEU A 43 10.19 -5.53 1.46
CA LEU A 43 9.56 -4.21 1.55
C LEU A 43 10.52 -3.15 2.11
N ASP A 44 11.32 -3.49 3.13
CA ASP A 44 12.32 -2.60 3.72
C ASP A 44 13.38 -2.18 2.69
N ARG A 45 13.94 -3.15 1.94
CA ARG A 45 14.93 -2.89 0.90
C ARG A 45 14.39 -1.93 -0.18
N HIS A 46 13.12 -2.05 -0.51
CA HIS A 46 12.46 -1.18 -1.48
C HIS A 46 11.91 0.12 -0.86
N GLY A 47 12.09 0.38 0.44
CA GLY A 47 11.55 1.55 1.14
C GLY A 47 10.03 1.62 1.10
N GLN A 48 9.38 0.46 1.13
CA GLN A 48 7.91 0.28 1.06
C GLN A 48 7.34 -0.32 2.35
N LEU A 49 8.13 -0.37 3.42
CA LEU A 49 7.62 -0.80 4.72
C LEU A 49 6.57 0.22 5.20
N PRO A 50 5.36 -0.22 5.58
CA PRO A 50 4.39 0.68 6.17
C PRO A 50 4.97 1.30 7.47
N PRO A 51 4.71 2.59 7.74
CA PRO A 51 5.08 3.20 9.01
C PRO A 51 4.52 2.41 10.20
N GLU A 52 5.24 2.40 11.32
CA GLU A 52 4.78 1.74 12.53
C GLU A 52 3.40 2.28 12.97
N GLY A 53 2.54 1.38 13.45
CA GLY A 53 1.18 1.73 13.86
C GLY A 53 0.18 1.95 12.71
N SER A 54 0.60 1.83 11.44
CA SER A 54 -0.31 1.90 10.30
C SER A 54 -1.37 0.79 10.35
N HIS A 55 -2.64 1.15 10.15
CA HIS A 55 -3.73 0.17 10.13
C HIS A 55 -3.85 -0.49 8.73
N PRO A 56 -4.02 -1.83 8.64
CA PRO A 56 -4.11 -2.54 7.36
C PRO A 56 -5.19 -1.99 6.42
N ALA A 57 -6.37 -1.63 6.94
CA ALA A 57 -7.44 -1.07 6.12
C ALA A 57 -7.06 0.27 5.47
N THR A 58 -6.26 1.09 6.16
CA THR A 58 -5.72 2.34 5.61
C THR A 58 -4.73 2.05 4.49
N ILE A 59 -3.85 1.06 4.68
CA ILE A 59 -2.87 0.64 3.67
C ILE A 59 -3.57 0.16 2.39
N LEU A 60 -4.63 -0.63 2.53
CA LEU A 60 -5.41 -1.15 1.39
C LEU A 60 -6.14 -0.05 0.59
N SER A 61 -6.37 1.11 1.21
CA SER A 61 -6.97 2.27 0.55
C SER A 61 -5.95 3.18 -0.15
N TRP A 62 -4.65 2.91 -0.01
CA TRP A 62 -3.63 3.74 -0.63
C TRP A 62 -3.69 3.63 -2.16
N PRO A 63 -3.46 4.75 -2.87
CA PRO A 63 -3.30 4.69 -4.32
C PRO A 63 -2.11 3.79 -4.68
N SER A 64 -2.28 3.00 -5.74
CA SER A 64 -1.22 2.11 -6.25
C SER A 64 0.02 2.94 -6.60
N GLY A 65 1.06 2.84 -5.77
CA GLY A 65 2.28 3.66 -5.87
C GLY A 65 2.61 4.49 -4.63
N TYR A 66 1.79 4.43 -3.58
CA TYR A 66 2.11 5.08 -2.31
C TYR A 66 3.35 4.43 -1.67
N ARG A 67 4.47 5.16 -1.74
CA ARG A 67 5.69 4.88 -1.02
C ARG A 67 5.62 5.69 0.27
N GLY A 68 5.26 5.05 1.38
CA GLY A 68 5.10 5.74 2.67
C GLY A 68 6.28 6.66 2.94
N SER A 69 6.02 7.94 3.20
CA SER A 69 7.07 8.87 3.62
C SER A 69 7.50 8.55 5.06
N PRO A 70 8.81 8.55 5.36
CA PRO A 70 9.34 8.17 6.68
C PRO A 70 8.85 9.10 7.82
N ASP A 71 8.37 10.29 7.49
CA ASP A 71 7.97 11.32 8.45
C ASP A 71 6.53 11.14 9.00
N GLY A 72 5.81 10.07 8.63
CA GLY A 72 4.42 9.84 9.08
C GLY A 72 3.40 10.85 8.52
N ALA A 73 3.86 11.93 7.88
CA ALA A 73 3.06 12.95 7.20
C ALA A 73 2.74 12.54 5.76
N GLY A 74 2.51 11.26 5.54
CA GLY A 74 1.91 10.87 4.29
C GLY A 74 0.50 11.43 4.26
N SER A 75 0.29 12.48 3.45
CA SER A 75 -1.03 13.05 3.22
C SER A 75 -1.96 11.93 2.76
N LEU A 76 -2.74 11.41 3.70
CA LEU A 76 -3.97 10.72 3.36
C LEU A 76 -4.75 11.66 2.44
N PRO A 77 -5.40 11.16 1.37
CA PRO A 77 -6.47 11.94 0.78
C PRO A 77 -7.46 12.25 1.92
N SER A 78 -7.57 13.51 2.31
CA SER A 78 -8.51 13.93 3.33
C SER A 78 -9.91 13.45 2.91
N PRO A 79 -10.71 12.86 3.81
CA PRO A 79 -12.04 12.34 3.48
C PRO A 79 -13.09 13.44 3.18
N GLU A 80 -12.67 14.63 2.77
CA GLU A 80 -13.51 15.84 2.71
C GLU A 80 -13.65 16.49 1.33
N GLU A 81 -13.38 15.77 0.23
CA GLU A 81 -13.93 16.11 -1.09
C GLU A 81 -15.27 15.40 -1.33
N GLY A 82 -16.22 15.73 -0.45
CA GLY A 82 -17.62 15.33 -0.55
C GLY A 82 -18.49 16.36 0.16
N SER A 83 -18.22 17.65 -0.06
CA SER A 83 -19.02 18.74 0.49
C SER A 83 -20.48 18.60 0.02
N PRO A 84 -21.47 18.37 0.91
CA PRO A 84 -22.85 18.53 0.53
C PRO A 84 -23.09 20.04 0.34
N THR A 85 -23.18 20.47 -0.91
CA THR A 85 -23.64 21.83 -1.26
C THR A 85 -24.94 22.15 -0.51
N PRO A 86 -24.99 23.13 0.41
CA PRO A 86 -26.24 23.56 0.99
C PRO A 86 -26.85 24.56 0.01
N GLY A 87 -27.79 24.09 -0.82
CA GLY A 87 -28.48 25.00 -1.71
C GLY A 87 -29.53 24.31 -2.57
N ARG A 88 -30.79 24.34 -2.11
CA ARG A 88 -31.86 25.16 -2.72
C ARG A 88 -33.18 24.85 -2.02
N GLY A 89 -33.77 25.89 -1.42
CA GLY A 89 -35.00 25.80 -0.66
C GLY A 89 -36.17 25.21 -1.45
N LEU A 90 -36.86 24.28 -0.81
CA LEU A 90 -38.20 23.83 -1.17
C LEU A 90 -39.14 25.05 -1.05
N LYS A 91 -39.65 25.59 -2.15
CA LYS A 91 -40.85 26.43 -2.11
C LYS A 91 -42.06 25.51 -2.20
N ALA A 92 -42.78 25.39 -1.09
CA ALA A 92 -44.15 24.88 -1.08
C ALA A 92 -45.03 25.86 -1.89
N GLY A 93 -45.62 25.35 -2.97
CA GLY A 93 -46.63 26.04 -3.77
C GLY A 93 -48.00 25.44 -3.47
N VAL A 94 -48.93 26.36 -3.15
CA VAL A 94 -50.39 26.27 -3.04
C VAL A 94 -51.04 25.27 -3.98
#